data_AF-A0A0K2ZER3-F1
#
_entry.id   AF-A0A0K2ZER3-F1
#
_cell.length_a   1.000
_cell.length_b   1.000
_cell.length_c   1.000
_cell.angle_alpha   90.00
_cell.angle_beta   90.00
_cell.angle_gamma   90.00
#
_symmetry.space_group_name_H-M   'P 1'
#
loop_
_entity.id
_entity.type
_entity.pdbx_description
1 polymer ?
#
loop_
_entity_poly.entity_id
_entity_poly.type
_entity_poly.pdbx_seq_one_letter_code
_entity_poly.pdbx_strand_id
1 'polypeptide(L)'
;MASPQELEEKFWKALKSDRTVMLGLDGVEDGHARPMTAQFEGERGGPIWFFTSKDNALVQKLAQSQRVIAAFSAKDHDLFASISGTLSVDNDQAVIERLWNGFIDAWYEQGKDDPKLALLRLDPDHAQIWLNGSSLVAGIKVLFGIDPKRDYQDKVADVPLR
;
A
#
# COMPACT_ATOMS: atom_id res chain seq x y z
N MET A 1 20.49 -1.39 13.52
CA MET A 1 19.53 -0.60 12.72
C MET A 1 19.23 -1.38 11.46
N ALA A 2 17.98 -1.40 11.01
CA ALA A 2 17.67 -1.92 9.69
C ALA A 2 18.12 -0.89 8.66
N SER A 3 18.78 -1.32 7.57
CA SER A 3 19.11 -0.40 6.48
C SER A 3 17.84 0.04 5.73
N PRO A 4 17.85 1.19 5.02
CA PRO A 4 16.72 1.58 4.17
C PRO A 4 16.32 0.47 3.17
N GLN A 5 17.29 -0.25 2.62
CA GLN A 5 17.04 -1.39 1.73
C GLN A 5 16.33 -2.54 2.45
N GLU A 6 16.74 -2.89 3.68
CA GLU A 6 16.06 -3.93 4.46
C GLU A 6 14.62 -3.54 4.83
N LEU A 7 14.36 -2.25 5.07
CA LEU A 7 13.01 -1.73 5.33
C LEU A 7 12.15 -1.78 4.07
N GLU A 8 12.70 -1.40 2.93
CA GLU A 8 12.04 -1.49 1.63
C GLU A 8 11.64 -2.94 1.31
N GLU A 9 12.56 -3.89 1.48
CA GLU A 9 12.31 -5.31 1.25
C GLU A 9 11.22 -5.86 2.16
N LYS A 10 11.25 -5.51 3.46
CA LYS A 10 10.20 -5.88 4.40
C LYS A 10 8.85 -5.30 4.02
N PHE A 11 8.81 -4.04 3.59
CA PHE A 11 7.59 -3.38 3.15
C PHE A 11 6.99 -4.07 1.92
N TRP A 12 7.77 -4.30 0.86
CA TRP A 12 7.26 -4.97 -0.34
C TRP A 12 6.76 -6.38 -0.06
N LYS A 13 7.49 -7.13 0.79
CA LYS A 13 7.07 -8.46 1.23
C LYS A 13 5.74 -8.42 1.98
N ALA A 14 5.59 -7.53 2.94
CA ALA A 14 4.36 -7.37 3.72
C ALA A 14 3.20 -6.90 2.84
N LEU A 15 3.43 -5.92 1.96
CA LEU A 15 2.41 -5.44 1.03
C LEU A 15 1.94 -6.55 0.08
N LYS A 16 2.85 -7.41 -0.40
CA LYS A 16 2.50 -8.53 -1.27
C LYS A 16 1.59 -9.57 -0.59
N SER A 17 1.87 -9.89 0.68
CA SER A 17 1.09 -10.89 1.43
C SER A 17 -0.23 -10.32 1.94
N ASP A 18 -0.22 -9.07 2.42
CA ASP A 18 -1.32 -8.51 3.20
C ASP A 18 -2.23 -7.62 2.37
N ARG A 19 -1.68 -7.02 1.30
CA ARG A 19 -2.32 -6.31 0.18
C ARG A 19 -3.09 -5.05 0.53
N THR A 20 -3.79 -5.02 1.64
CA THR A 20 -4.74 -3.95 1.94
C THR A 20 -4.01 -2.66 2.27
N VAL A 21 -4.32 -1.60 1.53
CA VAL A 21 -3.90 -0.23 1.84
C VAL A 21 -5.14 0.65 2.00
N MET A 22 -5.08 1.62 2.89
CA MET A 22 -6.09 2.66 3.01
C MET A 22 -5.69 3.83 2.11
N LEU A 23 -6.41 4.00 1.00
CA LEU A 23 -6.13 5.02 0.00
C LEU A 23 -7.04 6.24 0.22
N GLY A 24 -6.44 7.38 0.55
CA GLY A 24 -7.14 8.66 0.70
C GLY A 24 -6.76 9.65 -0.40
N LEU A 25 -7.73 10.46 -0.82
CA LEU A 25 -7.56 11.49 -1.84
C LEU A 25 -8.14 12.81 -1.31
N ASP A 26 -7.30 13.84 -1.23
CA ASP A 26 -7.73 15.15 -0.74
C ASP A 26 -8.79 15.76 -1.67
N GLY A 27 -9.81 16.38 -1.06
CA GLY A 27 -10.97 16.95 -1.75
C GLY A 27 -11.98 15.93 -2.29
N VAL A 28 -11.80 14.63 -2.02
CA VAL A 28 -12.72 13.56 -2.43
C VAL A 28 -13.19 12.79 -1.20
N GLU A 29 -14.51 12.59 -1.08
CA GLU A 29 -15.14 11.89 0.06
C GLU A 29 -14.64 12.40 1.43
N ASP A 30 -14.53 13.72 1.62
CA ASP A 30 -14.00 14.35 2.86
C ASP A 30 -12.60 13.84 3.28
N GLY A 31 -11.83 13.29 2.34
CA GLY A 31 -10.53 12.69 2.59
C GLY A 31 -10.59 11.30 3.25
N HIS A 32 -11.77 10.67 3.29
CA HIS A 32 -11.92 9.32 3.82
C HIS A 32 -11.02 8.33 3.09
N ALA A 33 -10.10 7.70 3.84
CA ALA A 33 -9.24 6.67 3.29
C ALA A 33 -10.00 5.34 3.19
N ARG A 34 -10.03 4.75 1.99
CA ARG A 34 -10.78 3.52 1.72
C ARG A 34 -9.84 2.32 1.60
N PRO A 35 -10.20 1.16 2.18
CA PRO A 35 -9.40 -0.05 2.02
C PRO A 35 -9.47 -0.54 0.58
N MET A 36 -8.31 -0.72 -0.04
CA MET A 36 -8.14 -1.21 -1.40
C MET A 36 -7.05 -2.29 -1.45
N THR A 37 -7.27 -3.33 -2.24
CA THR A 37 -6.35 -4.45 -2.37
C THR A 37 -5.26 -4.13 -3.39
N ALA A 38 -4.05 -3.87 -2.91
CA ALA A 38 -2.88 -3.64 -3.74
C ALA A 38 -2.47 -4.91 -4.51
N GLN A 39 -2.07 -4.72 -5.76
CA GLN A 39 -1.40 -5.71 -6.60
C GLN A 39 -0.22 -5.07 -7.32
N PHE A 40 0.83 -5.83 -7.58
CA PHE A 40 1.99 -5.39 -8.36
C PHE A 40 2.71 -6.61 -8.92
N GLU A 41 3.48 -6.40 -9.96
CA GLU A 41 4.22 -7.46 -10.64
C GLU A 41 5.54 -7.74 -9.91
N GLY A 42 6.00 -9.00 -9.92
CA GLY A 42 7.27 -9.38 -9.28
C GLY A 42 7.21 -9.41 -7.75
N GLU A 43 8.37 -9.24 -7.09
CA GLU A 43 8.51 -9.28 -5.62
C GLU A 43 8.59 -7.88 -4.99
N ARG A 44 8.92 -6.86 -5.77
CA ARG A 44 9.13 -5.47 -5.34
C ARG A 44 8.98 -4.52 -6.52
N GLY A 45 8.81 -3.24 -6.19
CA GLY A 45 8.74 -2.16 -7.17
C GLY A 45 7.31 -1.86 -7.60
N GLY A 46 7.04 -0.58 -7.81
CA GLY A 46 5.77 -0.12 -8.38
C GLY A 46 5.72 -0.31 -9.90
N PRO A 47 4.59 0.06 -10.53
CA PRO A 47 3.40 0.65 -9.91
C PRO A 47 2.60 -0.34 -9.06
N ILE A 48 1.83 0.21 -8.11
CA ILE A 48 0.85 -0.52 -7.31
C ILE A 48 -0.52 -0.33 -7.96
N TRP A 49 -1.20 -1.43 -8.25
CA TRP A 49 -2.46 -1.48 -8.96
C TRP A 49 -3.63 -1.81 -8.04
N PHE A 50 -4.79 -1.27 -8.37
CA PHE A 50 -6.04 -1.56 -7.68
C PHE A 50 -7.17 -1.74 -8.68
N PHE A 51 -7.75 -2.93 -8.71
CA PHE A 51 -9.01 -3.18 -9.42
C PHE A 51 -10.15 -2.49 -8.68
N THR A 52 -11.02 -1.81 -9.42
CA THR A 52 -12.19 -1.12 -8.87
C THR A 52 -13.27 -0.94 -9.94
N SER A 53 -14.36 -0.23 -9.59
CA SER A 53 -15.42 0.13 -10.53
C SER A 53 -15.25 1.55 -11.05
N LYS A 54 -15.68 1.81 -12.28
CA LYS A 54 -15.85 3.16 -12.84
C LYS A 54 -16.77 4.02 -11.98
N ASP A 55 -17.72 3.42 -11.27
CA ASP A 55 -18.65 4.13 -10.38
C ASP A 55 -17.99 4.55 -9.05
N ASN A 56 -16.73 4.15 -8.80
CA ASN A 56 -16.00 4.55 -7.60
C ASN A 56 -15.76 6.07 -7.60
N ALA A 57 -16.10 6.74 -6.50
CA ALA A 57 -15.89 8.19 -6.33
C ALA A 57 -14.45 8.63 -6.59
N LEU A 58 -13.45 7.82 -6.22
CA LEU A 58 -12.05 8.10 -6.54
C LEU A 58 -11.86 8.17 -8.06
N VAL A 59 -12.36 7.19 -8.81
CA VAL A 59 -12.26 7.16 -10.29
C VAL A 59 -12.99 8.35 -10.92
N GLN A 60 -14.19 8.67 -10.44
CA GLN A 60 -15.01 9.77 -10.98
C GLN A 60 -14.43 11.16 -10.72
N LYS A 61 -13.68 11.32 -9.63
CA LYS A 61 -13.10 12.61 -9.22
C LYS A 61 -11.65 12.78 -9.65
N LEU A 62 -11.00 11.72 -10.11
CA LEU A 62 -9.62 11.78 -10.59
C LEU A 62 -9.59 12.46 -11.96
N ALA A 63 -9.09 13.70 -12.03
CA ALA A 63 -9.10 14.46 -13.29
C ALA A 63 -8.18 13.84 -14.37
N GLN A 64 -6.92 13.54 -14.01
CA GLN A 64 -5.93 12.85 -14.86
C GLN A 64 -4.96 12.05 -14.00
N SER A 65 -4.33 12.73 -13.06
CA SER A 65 -3.52 12.15 -12.00
C SER A 65 -3.53 13.07 -10.79
N GLN A 66 -3.40 12.51 -9.58
CA GLN A 66 -3.38 13.31 -8.35
C GLN A 66 -2.44 12.70 -7.32
N ARG A 67 -1.82 13.56 -6.51
CA ARG A 67 -1.01 13.12 -5.37
C ARG A 67 -1.90 12.50 -4.31
N VAL A 68 -1.45 11.36 -3.77
CA VAL A 68 -2.13 10.63 -2.72
C VAL A 68 -1.18 10.22 -1.61
N ILE A 69 -1.77 9.95 -0.45
CA ILE A 69 -1.13 9.18 0.61
C ILE A 69 -1.94 7.90 0.80
N ALA A 70 -1.25 6.77 0.77
CA ALA A 70 -1.81 5.47 1.12
C ALA A 70 -1.20 4.99 2.43
N ALA A 71 -2.06 4.69 3.41
CA ALA A 71 -1.63 4.11 4.68
C ALA A 71 -1.66 2.59 4.61
N PHE A 72 -0.60 1.95 5.08
CA PHE A 72 -0.44 0.51 5.11
C PHE A 72 -0.05 0.05 6.52
N SER A 73 -0.56 -1.11 6.92
CA SER A 73 -0.13 -1.85 8.10
C SER A 73 -0.06 -3.33 7.76
N ALA A 74 1.06 -3.98 8.10
CA ALA A 74 1.14 -5.44 8.10
C ALA A 74 0.11 -6.01 9.08
N LYS A 75 -0.44 -7.20 8.79
CA LYS A 75 -1.53 -7.83 9.56
C LYS A 75 -1.17 -8.10 11.03
N ASP A 76 0.09 -8.37 11.30
CA ASP A 76 0.62 -8.58 12.65
C ASP A 76 1.04 -7.26 13.33
N HIS A 77 0.87 -6.13 12.64
CA HIS A 77 1.22 -4.79 13.11
C HIS A 77 2.71 -4.63 13.47
N ASP A 78 3.59 -5.41 12.82
CA ASP A 78 5.04 -5.30 12.97
C ASP A 78 5.66 -4.21 12.07
N LEU A 79 4.92 -3.76 11.05
CA LEU A 79 5.32 -2.75 10.07
C LEU A 79 4.13 -1.86 9.70
N PHE A 80 4.36 -0.55 9.69
CA PHE A 80 3.46 0.47 9.18
C PHE A 80 4.15 1.27 8.10
N ALA A 81 3.42 1.69 7.07
CA ALA A 81 3.98 2.55 6.03
C ALA A 81 2.98 3.64 5.60
N SER A 82 3.50 4.83 5.36
CA SER A 82 2.79 5.95 4.73
C SER A 82 3.41 6.15 3.36
N ILE A 83 2.72 5.69 2.33
CA ILE A 83 3.19 5.66 0.95
C ILE A 83 2.70 6.92 0.26
N SER A 84 3.62 7.73 -0.26
CA SER A 84 3.29 8.85 -1.13
C SER A 84 3.49 8.47 -2.59
N GLY A 85 2.60 8.97 -3.45
CA GLY A 85 2.67 8.66 -4.87
C GLY A 85 1.67 9.45 -5.68
N THR A 86 1.66 9.16 -6.97
CA THR A 86 0.70 9.72 -7.92
C THR A 86 -0.27 8.63 -8.33
N LEU A 87 -1.56 8.87 -8.14
CA LEU A 87 -2.65 7.98 -8.53
C LEU A 87 -3.22 8.43 -9.87
N SER A 88 -3.45 7.49 -10.78
CA SER A 88 -4.15 7.69 -12.06
C SER A 88 -5.11 6.54 -12.36
N VAL A 89 -6.05 6.78 -13.27
CA VAL A 89 -6.83 5.71 -13.90
C VAL A 89 -6.03 5.22 -15.10
N ASP A 90 -5.72 3.94 -15.15
CA ASP A 90 -4.95 3.32 -16.23
C ASP A 90 -5.51 1.93 -16.52
N ASN A 91 -6.41 1.86 -17.51
CA ASN A 91 -7.09 0.64 -17.94
C ASN A 91 -6.31 -0.11 -19.03
N ASP A 92 -4.99 -0.23 -18.88
CA ASP A 92 -4.17 -1.03 -19.79
C ASP A 92 -4.61 -2.51 -19.75
N GLN A 93 -5.15 -2.96 -20.88
CA GLN A 93 -5.64 -4.33 -21.04
C GLN A 93 -4.56 -5.38 -20.77
N ALA A 94 -3.31 -5.11 -21.15
CA ALA A 94 -2.22 -6.04 -20.92
C ALA A 94 -1.91 -6.17 -19.43
N VAL A 95 -2.03 -5.09 -18.65
CA VAL A 95 -1.88 -5.14 -17.18
C VAL A 95 -3.04 -5.90 -16.55
N ILE A 96 -4.27 -5.61 -16.98
CA ILE A 96 -5.47 -6.32 -16.51
C ILE A 96 -5.28 -7.83 -16.71
N GLU A 97 -4.82 -8.25 -17.89
CA GLU A 97 -4.59 -9.65 -18.20
C GLU A 97 -3.54 -10.31 -17.31
N ARG A 98 -2.41 -9.62 -17.03
CA ARG A 98 -1.33 -10.17 -16.20
C ARG A 98 -1.71 -10.27 -14.71
N LEU A 99 -2.50 -9.33 -14.20
CA LEU A 99 -2.91 -9.31 -12.80
C LEU A 99 -4.22 -10.08 -12.54
N TRP A 100 -4.93 -10.48 -13.60
CA TRP A 100 -6.20 -11.20 -13.46
C TRP A 100 -6.03 -12.54 -12.74
N ASN A 101 -6.93 -12.81 -11.81
CA ASN A 101 -6.99 -14.07 -11.11
C ASN A 101 -8.42 -14.33 -10.60
N GLY A 102 -8.71 -15.54 -10.13
CA GLY A 102 -10.07 -15.93 -9.72
C GLY A 102 -10.65 -15.09 -8.58
N PHE A 103 -9.83 -14.47 -7.73
CA PHE A 103 -10.33 -13.56 -6.70
C PHE A 103 -10.82 -12.24 -7.29
N ILE A 104 -10.23 -11.78 -8.39
CA ILE A 104 -10.64 -10.56 -9.10
C ILE A 104 -11.86 -10.85 -9.97
N ASP A 105 -11.84 -11.97 -10.70
CA ASP A 105 -12.93 -12.43 -11.56
C ASP A 105 -14.28 -12.46 -10.84
N ALA A 106 -14.29 -12.91 -9.57
CA ALA A 106 -15.47 -12.98 -8.72
C ALA A 106 -16.18 -11.62 -8.47
N TRP A 107 -15.54 -10.48 -8.75
CA TRP A 107 -16.13 -9.14 -8.57
C TRP A 107 -16.73 -8.55 -9.86
N TYR A 108 -16.56 -9.18 -11.02
CA TYR A 108 -16.98 -8.65 -12.32
C TYR A 108 -17.88 -9.63 -13.05
N GLU A 109 -19.13 -9.24 -13.32
CA GLU A 109 -20.15 -10.12 -13.92
C GLU A 109 -19.76 -10.61 -15.31
N GLN A 110 -19.05 -9.75 -16.06
CA GLN A 110 -18.58 -10.03 -17.41
C GLN A 110 -17.06 -10.22 -17.47
N GLY A 111 -16.43 -10.51 -16.32
CA GLY A 111 -15.00 -10.74 -16.21
C GLY A 111 -14.18 -9.52 -16.67
N LYS A 112 -13.15 -9.77 -17.49
CA LYS A 112 -12.22 -8.73 -17.98
C LYS A 112 -12.88 -7.68 -18.87
N ASP A 113 -13.98 -8.03 -19.54
CA ASP A 113 -14.68 -7.17 -20.47
C ASP A 113 -15.81 -6.37 -19.79
N ASP A 114 -15.92 -6.46 -18.45
CA ASP A 114 -16.97 -5.77 -17.71
C ASP A 114 -16.88 -4.25 -17.93
N PRO A 115 -17.95 -3.61 -18.43
CA PRO A 115 -17.92 -2.19 -18.73
C PRO A 115 -17.74 -1.32 -17.49
N LYS A 116 -17.98 -1.86 -16.28
CA LYS A 116 -17.74 -1.16 -15.01
C LYS A 116 -16.31 -1.33 -14.50
N LEU A 117 -15.50 -2.22 -15.06
CA LEU A 117 -14.12 -2.40 -14.63
C LEU A 117 -13.33 -1.10 -14.80
N ALA A 118 -12.62 -0.73 -13.74
CA ALA A 118 -11.59 0.29 -13.75
C ALA A 118 -10.35 -0.24 -13.04
N LEU A 119 -9.19 0.21 -13.49
CA LEU A 119 -7.90 -0.10 -12.90
C LEU A 119 -7.23 1.22 -12.50
N LEU A 120 -6.92 1.34 -11.21
CA LEU A 120 -6.13 2.45 -10.69
C LEU A 120 -4.67 2.05 -10.62
N ARG A 121 -3.80 2.99 -10.99
CA ARG A 121 -2.35 2.90 -10.92
C ARG A 121 -1.83 3.92 -9.92
N LEU A 122 -1.13 3.46 -8.90
CA LEU A 122 -0.33 4.27 -8.01
C LEU A 122 1.13 4.09 -8.38
N ASP A 123 1.79 5.17 -8.80
CA ASP A 123 3.24 5.22 -8.93
C ASP A 123 3.83 5.76 -7.62
N PRO A 124 4.29 4.88 -6.70
CA PRO A 124 4.87 5.33 -5.44
C PRO A 124 6.22 6.00 -5.69
N ASP A 125 6.49 7.10 -5.00
CA ASP A 125 7.81 7.72 -5.03
C ASP A 125 8.61 7.50 -3.75
N HIS A 126 7.91 7.45 -2.63
CA HIS A 126 8.50 7.42 -1.31
C HIS A 126 7.53 6.77 -0.32
N ALA A 127 8.08 6.07 0.67
CA ALA A 127 7.32 5.66 1.85
C ALA A 127 8.10 5.97 3.12
N GLN A 128 7.40 6.54 4.09
CA GLN A 128 7.88 6.54 5.46
C GLN A 128 7.46 5.22 6.10
N ILE A 129 8.43 4.46 6.63
CA ILE A 129 8.20 3.12 7.18
C ILE A 129 8.55 3.12 8.66
N TRP A 130 7.67 2.53 9.48
CA TRP A 130 7.87 2.32 10.91
C TRP A 130 7.84 0.83 11.22
N LEU A 131 8.92 0.32 11.81
CA LEU A 131 8.90 -1.01 12.41
C LEU A 131 8.40 -0.93 13.85
N ASN A 132 7.43 -1.76 14.20
CA ASN A 132 7.01 -1.93 15.57
C ASN A 132 7.93 -2.97 16.24
N GLY A 133 8.42 -2.66 17.45
CA GLY A 133 9.14 -3.66 18.23
C GLY A 133 8.17 -4.71 18.76
N SER A 134 8.59 -5.99 18.78
CA SER A 134 7.84 -7.01 19.53
C SER A 134 7.63 -6.54 20.97
N SER A 135 6.36 -6.45 21.39
CA SER A 135 5.94 -6.08 22.75
C SER A 135 6.54 -7.02 23.81
N LEU A 136 6.82 -8.27 23.45
CA LEU A 136 7.47 -9.26 24.31
C LEU A 136 8.93 -8.89 24.61
N VAL A 137 9.68 -8.45 23.59
CA VAL A 137 11.07 -8.01 23.75
C VAL A 137 11.13 -6.69 24.53
N ALA A 138 10.18 -5.79 24.30
CA ALA A 138 10.05 -4.56 25.08
C ALA A 138 9.76 -4.87 26.56
N GLY A 139 8.86 -5.82 26.85
CA GLY A 139 8.55 -6.26 28.21
C GLY A 139 9.75 -6.86 28.94
N ILE A 140 10.51 -7.74 28.27
CA ILE A 140 11.76 -8.31 28.82
C ILE A 140 12.79 -7.20 29.10
N LYS A 141 12.96 -6.22 28.21
CA LYS A 141 13.89 -5.10 28.39
C LYS A 141 13.53 -4.22 29.59
N VAL A 142 12.23 -3.93 29.77
CA VAL A 142 11.74 -3.19 30.94
C VAL A 142 12.01 -3.96 32.23
N LEU A 143 11.81 -5.28 32.24
CA LEU A 143 12.16 -6.17 33.36
C LEU A 143 13.65 -6.10 33.73
N PHE A 144 14.53 -5.85 32.75
CA PHE A 144 15.97 -5.67 32.96
C PHE A 144 16.40 -4.18 33.12
N GLY A 145 15.46 -3.25 33.26
CA GLY A 145 15.75 -1.83 33.50
C GLY A 145 16.29 -1.06 32.29
N ILE A 146 16.16 -1.61 31.09
CA ILE A 146 16.58 -0.98 29.83
C ILE A 146 15.44 -0.09 29.32
N ASP A 147 15.72 1.20 29.07
CA ASP A 147 14.73 2.14 28.51
C ASP A 147 14.43 1.80 27.03
N PRO A 148 13.20 1.38 26.70
CA PRO A 148 12.82 1.02 25.33
C PRO A 148 12.74 2.22 24.38
N LYS A 149 12.74 3.48 24.89
CA LYS A 149 12.65 4.69 24.04
C LYS A 149 13.90 4.93 23.19
N ARG A 150 15.07 4.46 23.64
CA ARG A 150 16.33 4.59 22.89
C ARG A 150 16.31 3.86 21.54
N ASP A 151 15.54 2.78 21.43
CA ASP A 151 15.43 1.98 20.19
C ASP A 151 14.39 2.53 19.20
N TYR A 152 13.59 3.55 19.57
CA TYR A 152 12.47 4.02 18.75
C TYR A 152 12.91 4.94 17.59
N GLN A 153 13.99 5.70 17.78
CA GLN A 153 14.56 6.55 16.72
C GLN A 153 15.19 5.73 15.58
N ASP A 154 15.57 4.48 15.86
CA ASP A 154 16.24 3.56 14.93
C ASP A 154 15.28 2.72 14.07
N LYS A 155 13.96 2.96 14.19
CA LYS A 155 12.90 2.14 13.58
C LYS A 155 12.06 2.86 12.53
N VAL A 156 12.38 4.12 12.25
CA VAL A 156 11.69 4.93 11.24
C VAL A 156 12.68 5.27 10.14
N ALA A 157 12.30 5.07 8.89
CA ALA A 157 13.08 5.55 7.76
C ALA A 157 12.19 6.07 6.64
N ASP A 158 12.70 7.09 5.96
CA ASP A 158 12.22 7.57 4.68
C ASP A 158 12.88 6.73 3.58
N VAL A 159 12.06 6.05 2.78
CA VAL A 159 12.50 5.05 1.81
C VAL A 159 12.03 5.45 0.41
N PRO A 160 12.94 5.74 -0.53
CA PRO A 160 12.59 5.89 -1.95
C PRO A 160 12.05 4.58 -2.51
N LEU A 161 10.97 4.64 -3.29
CA LEU A 161 10.32 3.45 -3.89
C LEU A 161 10.47 3.38 -5.42
N ARG A 162 11.37 4.18 -5.99
CA ARG A 162 11.64 4.27 -7.44
C ARG A 162 12.84 3.43 -7.86
#